data_AF-A0A929HRK3-F1
#
_entry.id   AF-A0A929HRK3-F1
#
_cell.length_a   1.000
_cell.length_b   1.000
_cell.length_c   1.000
_cell.angle_alpha   90.00
_cell.angle_beta   90.00
_cell.angle_gamma   90.00
#
_symmetry.space_group_name_H-M   'P 1'
#
loop_
_entity.id
_entity.type
_entity.pdbx_description
1 polymer ?
#
loop_
_entity_poly.entity_id
_entity_poly.type
_entity_poly.pdbx_seq_one_letter_code
_entity_poly.pdbx_strand_id
1 'polypeptide(L)'
;MALLRVTMIAEKVSECPTFSKGDQITIDYPQIVLEETDKVCLLALDQCHPYLLPLSKGVAYATLGIGEEIGTLRCCCFMGTVTFNVMKRRRRIAITRETLKHLAELKLDLAKLQVMPIFAPLPEASLEKIIPLLQLQQIHTGTDIIQQGDVGKFLYVITKGEVLVLREGGQVREEVLATLSEGECFGEMSLISGEPISATIRAKTPVILLQISKEDFDRLILENPSLSVYFTKLLTQRLQQANTRMEEMLDKGMLGSIETFSIPELVQTLALNGRTGVLVISGQENEADIHFDKGFIHQVSLGELLGEQAFYELLAWEKGQFQFQPAERLSMKRQVSKDTMHLLMEGLRRLDEKKDRLSESNNSAESN
;
A
#
# COMPACT_ATOMS: atom_id res chain seq x y z
N MET A 1 12.11 -5.81 18.39
CA MET A 1 12.81 -5.34 19.60
C MET A 1 12.14 -5.98 20.80
N ALA A 2 12.87 -6.68 21.67
CA ALA A 2 12.30 -7.22 22.91
C ALA A 2 11.74 -6.05 23.75
N LEU A 3 10.53 -6.18 24.29
CA LEU A 3 10.01 -5.23 25.27
C LEU A 3 10.95 -5.24 26.48
N LEU A 4 11.61 -4.12 26.73
CA LEU A 4 12.57 -3.97 27.81
C LEU A 4 11.85 -3.44 29.03
N ARG A 5 11.74 -4.31 30.05
CA ARG A 5 11.22 -3.94 31.36
C ARG A 5 12.38 -3.57 32.28
N VAL A 6 12.35 -2.33 32.76
CA VAL A 6 13.24 -1.84 33.82
C VAL A 6 12.40 -1.61 35.05
N THR A 7 12.74 -2.25 36.16
CA THR A 7 12.07 -2.02 37.45
C THR A 7 13.06 -1.40 38.40
N MET A 8 12.67 -0.29 39.01
CA MET A 8 13.46 0.40 40.02
C MET A 8 12.78 0.22 41.37
N ILE A 9 13.51 -0.21 42.38
CA ILE A 9 12.97 -0.42 43.74
C ILE A 9 13.56 0.62 44.68
N ALA A 10 12.71 1.29 45.45
CA ALA A 10 13.12 2.16 46.55
C ALA A 10 13.72 1.33 47.70
N GLU A 11 15.04 1.25 47.81
CA GLU A 11 15.72 0.45 48.83
C GLU A 11 15.99 1.19 50.14
N LYS A 12 16.38 2.45 50.02
CA LYS A 12 16.62 3.35 51.16
C LYS A 12 15.70 4.54 51.01
N VAL A 13 14.88 4.80 52.03
CA VAL A 13 13.95 5.92 52.08
C VAL A 13 14.14 6.61 53.42
N SER A 14 14.43 7.90 53.39
CA SER A 14 14.49 8.78 54.56
C SER A 14 13.55 9.93 54.29
N GLU A 15 12.54 10.11 55.16
CA GLU A 15 11.59 11.24 55.22
C GLU A 15 11.01 11.74 53.85
N CYS A 16 10.85 10.80 52.90
CA CYS A 16 10.14 11.04 51.63
C CYS A 16 8.62 10.95 51.83
N PRO A 17 7.83 11.96 51.40
CA PRO A 17 6.37 11.92 51.49
C PRO A 17 5.70 11.08 50.39
N THR A 18 6.45 10.68 49.36
CA THR A 18 5.92 9.99 48.18
C THR A 18 6.22 8.50 48.20
N PHE A 19 7.48 8.09 48.40
CA PHE A 19 7.85 6.68 48.31
C PHE A 19 8.11 6.05 49.68
N SER A 20 7.69 4.80 49.83
CA SER A 20 8.05 3.91 50.94
C SER A 20 9.12 2.92 50.49
N LYS A 21 9.87 2.35 51.44
CA LYS A 21 10.83 1.28 51.14
C LYS A 21 10.10 0.10 50.51
N GLY A 22 10.57 -0.34 49.34
CA GLY A 22 9.97 -1.42 48.55
C GLY A 22 9.05 -0.94 47.42
N ASP A 23 8.66 0.34 47.39
CA ASP A 23 7.88 0.90 46.29
C ASP A 23 8.65 0.76 44.97
N GLN A 24 7.91 0.47 43.89
CA GLN A 24 8.48 0.14 42.60
C GLN A 24 8.03 1.12 41.53
N ILE A 25 8.96 1.45 40.64
CA ILE A 25 8.68 2.15 39.39
C ILE A 25 9.08 1.20 38.27
N THR A 26 8.10 0.75 37.50
CA THR A 26 8.33 -0.08 36.33
C THR A 26 8.26 0.77 35.07
N ILE A 27 9.11 0.47 34.08
CA ILE A 27 9.17 1.17 32.81
C ILE A 27 9.23 0.12 31.70
N ASP A 28 8.25 0.15 30.79
CA ASP A 28 8.08 -0.77 29.67
C ASP A 28 8.32 -0.03 28.35
N TYR A 29 9.58 0.15 27.96
CA TYR A 29 9.94 0.96 26.78
C TYR A 29 9.22 0.49 25.49
N PRO A 30 8.65 1.40 24.67
CA PRO A 30 8.76 2.87 24.72
C PRO A 30 7.78 3.59 25.66
N GLN A 31 6.94 2.87 26.39
CA GLN A 31 5.94 3.44 27.29
C GLN A 31 6.47 3.49 28.73
N ILE A 32 6.19 4.57 29.44
CA ILE A 32 6.40 4.61 30.90
C ILE A 32 5.08 4.20 31.53
N VAL A 33 5.01 2.97 32.04
CA VAL A 33 3.81 2.42 32.68
C VAL A 33 4.12 2.21 34.16
N LEU A 34 3.54 3.04 35.02
CA LEU A 34 3.64 2.89 36.47
C LEU A 34 2.71 1.77 36.92
N GLU A 35 3.18 0.53 36.82
CA GLU A 35 2.51 -0.64 37.40
C GLU A 35 2.72 -0.64 38.92
N GLU A 36 1.68 -1.00 39.68
CA GLU A 36 1.75 -1.25 41.14
C GLU A 36 2.06 -0.03 42.03
N THR A 37 1.91 1.20 41.51
CA THR A 37 1.98 2.42 42.32
C THR A 37 0.96 3.48 41.86
N ASP A 38 0.22 4.06 42.81
CA ASP A 38 -0.63 5.24 42.62
C ASP A 38 0.16 6.55 42.81
N LYS A 39 1.48 6.45 43.01
CA LYS A 39 2.33 7.57 43.44
C LYS A 39 3.30 7.95 42.31
N VAL A 40 3.11 9.15 41.78
CA VAL A 40 3.96 9.69 40.70
C VAL A 40 4.80 10.85 41.23
N CYS A 41 6.13 10.68 41.25
CA CYS A 41 7.06 11.78 41.51
C CYS A 41 7.75 12.19 40.20
N LEU A 42 7.38 13.34 39.65
CA LEU A 42 7.97 13.85 38.41
C LEU A 42 9.49 14.08 38.51
N LEU A 43 10.00 14.42 39.70
CA LEU A 43 11.44 14.56 39.95
C LEU A 43 12.18 13.21 39.89
N ALA A 44 11.55 12.14 40.41
CA ALA A 44 12.12 10.81 40.30
C ALA A 44 12.15 10.35 38.84
N LEU A 45 11.08 10.60 38.08
CA LEU A 45 11.01 10.30 36.65
C LEU A 45 12.06 11.09 35.83
N ASP A 46 12.25 12.38 36.12
CA ASP A 46 13.26 13.22 35.46
C ASP A 46 14.69 12.71 35.72
N GLN A 47 15.01 12.33 36.95
CA GLN A 47 16.32 11.78 37.29
C GLN A 47 16.56 10.37 36.71
N CYS A 48 15.51 9.68 36.24
CA CYS A 48 15.62 8.40 35.53
C CYS A 48 15.92 8.57 34.03
N HIS A 49 15.76 9.77 33.48
CA HIS A 49 15.98 10.08 32.07
C HIS A 49 17.36 9.64 31.51
N PRO A 50 18.50 9.79 32.23
CA PRO A 50 19.80 9.31 31.75
C PRO A 50 19.89 7.80 31.51
N TYR A 51 19.02 7.00 32.15
CA TYR A 51 18.95 5.55 31.98
C TYR A 51 17.97 5.13 30.87
N LEU A 52 17.03 6.01 30.54
CA LEU A 52 16.04 5.82 29.47
C LEU A 52 16.58 6.24 28.10
N LEU A 53 17.44 7.25 28.04
CA LEU A 53 18.09 7.75 26.83
C LEU A 53 18.93 6.70 26.06
N PRO A 54 19.73 5.84 26.72
CA PRO A 54 20.43 4.75 26.04
C PRO A 54 19.47 3.71 25.44
N LEU A 55 18.36 3.42 26.13
CA LEU A 55 17.33 2.48 25.66
C LEU A 55 16.62 3.02 24.40
N SER A 56 16.37 4.33 24.33
CA SER A 56 15.76 4.97 23.15
C SER A 56 16.70 5.11 21.96
N LYS A 57 18.02 5.11 22.19
CA LYS A 57 19.06 5.17 21.15
C LYS A 57 19.51 3.80 20.64
N GLY A 58 18.83 2.71 21.04
CA GLY A 58 19.17 1.35 20.60
C GLY A 58 20.46 0.80 21.21
N VAL A 59 20.97 1.40 22.30
CA VAL A 59 22.12 0.87 23.04
C VAL A 59 21.70 -0.46 23.70
N ALA A 60 22.52 -1.50 23.53
CA ALA A 60 22.19 -2.85 23.95
C ALA A 60 21.85 -2.94 25.46
N TYR A 61 20.79 -3.67 25.80
CA TYR A 61 20.39 -3.97 27.19
C TYR A 61 21.56 -4.46 28.08
N ALA A 62 22.60 -5.04 27.49
CA ALA A 62 23.79 -5.52 28.19
C ALA A 62 24.64 -4.41 28.85
N THR A 63 24.60 -3.15 28.37
CA THR A 63 25.49 -2.08 28.87
C THR A 63 24.95 -1.29 30.06
N LEU A 64 23.69 -1.49 30.47
CA LEU A 64 23.18 -0.97 31.74
C LEU A 64 23.79 -1.81 32.90
N GLY A 65 24.14 -1.28 34.06
CA GLY A 65 24.54 -2.14 35.19
C GLY A 65 23.33 -2.88 35.76
N ILE A 66 23.47 -4.18 36.05
CA ILE A 66 22.49 -4.93 36.85
C ILE A 66 22.90 -4.76 38.31
N GLY A 67 22.02 -4.23 39.16
CA GLY A 67 22.38 -3.91 40.55
C GLY A 67 23.23 -2.65 40.70
N GLU A 68 23.35 -1.82 39.65
CA GLU A 68 23.89 -0.47 39.81
C GLU A 68 22.91 0.39 40.60
N GLU A 69 23.42 1.04 41.64
CA GLU A 69 22.72 2.13 42.32
C GLU A 69 22.60 3.28 41.31
N ILE A 70 21.35 3.64 40.97
CA ILE A 70 21.02 4.69 39.99
C ILE A 70 21.51 6.08 40.46
N GLY A 71 21.99 6.12 41.70
CA GLY A 71 22.29 7.31 42.47
C GLY A 71 21.24 7.49 43.56
N THR A 72 21.65 8.15 44.64
CA THR A 72 20.71 8.67 45.62
C THR A 72 19.95 9.83 44.97
N LEU A 73 18.63 9.70 44.78
CA LEU A 73 17.81 10.83 44.35
C LEU A 73 17.78 11.83 45.51
N ARG A 74 18.51 12.93 45.36
CA ARG A 74 18.44 14.06 46.29
C ARG A 74 17.19 14.87 45.91
N CYS A 75 16.11 14.68 46.66
CA CYS A 75 14.88 15.43 46.44
C CYS A 75 15.09 16.90 46.77
N CYS A 76 14.67 17.81 45.89
CA CYS A 76 14.61 19.25 46.22
C CYS A 76 13.54 19.59 47.29
N CYS A 77 12.77 18.61 47.77
CA CYS A 77 11.65 18.80 48.70
C CYS A 77 12.04 18.92 50.19
N PHE A 78 13.33 19.03 50.53
CA PHE A 78 13.83 19.35 51.88
C PHE A 78 13.46 18.44 53.06
N MET A 79 12.91 17.24 52.84
CA MET A 79 12.72 16.29 53.94
C MET A 79 13.25 14.89 53.66
N GLY A 80 13.97 14.58 52.58
CA GLY A 80 14.31 13.17 52.41
C GLY A 80 15.22 12.74 51.28
N THR A 81 15.73 11.51 51.40
CA THR A 81 16.52 10.83 50.38
C THR A 81 15.88 9.49 50.02
N VAL A 82 15.82 9.19 48.72
CA VAL A 82 15.41 7.87 48.23
C VAL A 82 16.50 7.31 47.32
N THR A 83 16.88 6.06 47.55
CA THR A 83 17.83 5.32 46.70
C THR A 83 17.06 4.27 45.92
N PHE A 84 17.19 4.31 44.59
CA PHE A 84 16.60 3.33 43.69
C PHE A 84 17.67 2.42 43.09
N ASN A 85 17.41 1.11 43.10
CA ASN A 85 18.27 0.13 42.45
C ASN A 85 17.62 -0.43 41.18
N VAL A 86 18.40 -0.58 40.11
CA VAL A 86 17.92 -1.15 38.84
C VAL A 86 17.84 -2.67 38.95
N MET A 87 16.64 -3.19 38.77
CA MET A 87 16.43 -4.58 38.39
C MET A 87 16.14 -4.69 36.89
N LYS A 88 16.94 -5.52 36.25
CA LYS A 88 16.76 -5.93 34.86
C LYS A 88 16.03 -7.27 34.81
N ARG A 89 14.85 -7.28 34.21
CA ARG A 89 14.20 -8.53 33.79
C ARG A 89 14.00 -8.52 32.28
N ARG A 90 14.54 -9.52 31.58
CA ARG A 90 14.03 -9.85 30.25
C ARG A 90 12.62 -10.35 30.48
N ARG A 91 11.62 -9.61 30.02
CA ARG A 91 10.26 -10.14 29.93
C ARG A 91 10.31 -11.21 28.84
N ARG A 92 10.54 -12.47 29.22
CA ARG A 92 10.03 -13.57 28.42
C ARG A 92 8.53 -13.44 28.57
N ILE A 93 7.87 -12.97 27.53
CA ILE A 93 6.43 -13.15 27.48
C ILE A 93 6.25 -14.66 27.50
N ALA A 94 5.65 -15.16 28.57
CA ALA A 94 5.45 -16.58 28.73
C ALA A 94 4.34 -16.95 27.75
N ILE A 95 4.75 -17.41 26.56
CA ILE A 95 3.83 -17.86 25.52
C ILE A 95 2.85 -18.82 26.16
N THR A 96 1.57 -18.47 26.10
CA THR A 96 0.55 -19.27 26.76
C THR A 96 0.53 -20.67 26.17
N ARG A 97 0.14 -21.68 26.97
CA ARG A 97 0.02 -23.07 26.48
C ARG A 97 -0.95 -23.17 25.30
N GLU A 98 -1.96 -22.31 25.26
CA GLU A 98 -2.95 -22.21 24.20
C GLU A 98 -2.33 -21.68 22.90
N THR A 99 -1.55 -20.59 22.98
CA THR A 99 -0.79 -20.05 21.84
C THR A 99 0.20 -21.07 21.29
N LEU A 100 0.90 -21.83 22.15
CA LEU A 100 1.80 -22.91 21.71
C LEU A 100 1.06 -24.04 20.99
N LYS A 101 -0.16 -24.37 21.45
CA LYS A 101 -0.99 -25.39 20.82
C LYS A 101 -1.42 -24.95 19.41
N HIS A 102 -1.87 -23.71 19.26
CA HIS A 102 -2.22 -23.15 17.94
C HIS A 102 -1.01 -23.14 17.00
N LEU A 103 0.16 -22.70 17.45
CA LEU A 103 1.38 -22.74 16.65
C LEU A 103 1.70 -24.17 16.17
N ALA A 104 1.55 -25.17 17.05
CA ALA A 104 1.75 -26.56 16.69
C ALA A 104 0.73 -27.06 15.64
N GLU A 105 -0.54 -26.67 15.77
CA GLU A 105 -1.60 -26.97 14.79
C GLU A 105 -1.32 -26.32 13.43
N LEU A 106 -0.83 -25.08 13.43
CA LEU A 106 -0.40 -24.34 12.24
C LEU A 106 0.94 -24.83 11.67
N LYS A 107 1.65 -25.74 12.38
CA LYS A 107 3.02 -26.18 12.07
C LYS A 107 4.01 -25.00 11.90
N LEU A 108 3.78 -23.93 12.65
CA LEU A 108 4.58 -22.72 12.66
C LEU A 108 5.25 -22.53 14.02
N ASP A 109 6.30 -21.73 14.04
CA ASP A 109 6.91 -21.22 15.27
C ASP A 109 6.90 -19.69 15.24
N LEU A 110 7.11 -19.07 16.40
CA LEU A 110 7.13 -17.61 16.52
C LEU A 110 8.22 -16.96 15.68
N ALA A 111 9.37 -17.63 15.51
CA ALA A 111 10.47 -17.08 14.73
C ALA A 111 10.09 -16.96 13.26
N LYS A 112 9.39 -17.95 12.70
CA LYS A 112 8.83 -17.92 11.34
C LYS A 112 7.81 -16.81 11.16
N LEU A 113 6.93 -16.57 12.13
CA LEU A 113 5.99 -15.45 12.05
C LEU A 113 6.72 -14.11 12.11
N GLN A 114 7.70 -13.94 13.00
CA GLN A 114 8.45 -12.69 13.15
C GLN A 114 9.23 -12.27 11.90
N VAL A 115 9.63 -13.21 11.04
CA VAL A 115 10.35 -12.87 9.80
C VAL A 115 9.41 -12.52 8.63
N MET A 116 8.12 -12.78 8.75
CA MET A 116 7.16 -12.42 7.70
C MET A 116 6.93 -10.89 7.69
N PRO A 117 6.99 -10.22 6.52
CA PRO A 117 6.91 -8.77 6.41
C PRO A 117 5.75 -8.11 7.15
N ILE A 118 4.57 -8.72 7.11
CA ILE A 118 3.36 -8.22 7.80
C ILE A 118 3.45 -8.29 9.33
N PHE A 119 4.17 -9.28 9.86
CA PHE A 119 4.27 -9.56 11.29
C PHE A 119 5.56 -9.02 11.92
N ALA A 120 6.61 -8.79 11.13
CA ALA A 120 7.88 -8.23 11.58
C ALA A 120 7.79 -6.89 12.35
N PRO A 121 6.85 -5.97 12.02
CA PRO A 121 6.67 -4.72 12.77
C PRO A 121 6.01 -4.91 14.14
N LEU A 122 5.54 -6.11 14.48
CA LEU A 122 4.76 -6.36 15.68
C LEU A 122 5.64 -6.81 16.85
N PRO A 123 5.39 -6.31 18.08
CA PRO A 123 5.95 -6.89 19.29
C PRO A 123 5.49 -8.33 19.49
N GLU A 124 6.31 -9.14 20.16
CA GLU A 124 5.94 -10.51 20.55
C GLU A 124 4.60 -10.59 21.30
N ALA A 125 4.31 -9.61 22.16
CA ALA A 125 3.04 -9.54 22.89
C ALA A 125 1.82 -9.41 21.96
N SER A 126 1.97 -8.70 20.84
CA SER A 126 0.91 -8.58 19.82
C SER A 126 0.78 -9.88 19.03
N LEU A 127 1.90 -10.54 18.71
CA LEU A 127 1.88 -11.83 18.01
C LEU A 127 1.17 -12.91 18.81
N GLU A 128 1.35 -12.95 20.13
CA GLU A 128 0.62 -13.91 20.99
C GLU A 128 -0.91 -13.75 20.93
N LYS A 129 -1.40 -12.52 20.73
CA LYS A 129 -2.83 -12.24 20.55
C LYS A 129 -3.32 -12.55 19.14
N ILE A 130 -2.45 -12.43 18.14
CA ILE A 130 -2.78 -12.68 16.74
C ILE A 130 -2.83 -14.17 16.43
N ILE A 131 -1.91 -14.95 16.99
CA ILE A 131 -1.77 -16.39 16.69
C ILE A 131 -3.10 -17.16 16.81
N PRO A 132 -3.93 -16.98 17.86
CA PRO A 132 -5.22 -17.66 17.96
C PRO A 132 -6.24 -17.27 16.88
N LEU A 133 -6.05 -16.12 16.21
CA LEU A 133 -6.92 -15.62 15.15
C LEU A 133 -6.51 -16.16 13.76
N LEU A 134 -5.33 -16.77 13.65
CA LEU A 134 -4.80 -17.31 12.40
C LEU A 134 -5.41 -18.68 12.09
N GLN A 135 -5.90 -18.84 10.87
CA GLN A 135 -6.36 -20.13 10.36
C GLN A 135 -5.47 -20.61 9.22
N LEU A 136 -5.02 -21.88 9.27
CA LEU A 136 -4.23 -22.48 8.20
C LEU A 136 -5.15 -22.97 7.07
N GLN A 137 -4.85 -22.58 5.84
CA GLN A 137 -5.49 -23.11 4.64
C GLN A 137 -4.45 -23.78 3.73
N GLN A 138 -4.79 -24.94 3.19
CA GLN A 138 -3.98 -25.63 2.19
C GLN A 138 -4.75 -25.65 0.88
N ILE A 139 -4.16 -25.06 -0.16
CA ILE A 139 -4.82 -24.84 -1.44
C ILE A 139 -4.04 -25.60 -2.52
N HIS A 140 -4.78 -26.29 -3.38
CA HIS A 140 -4.22 -27.02 -4.51
C HIS A 140 -3.92 -26.06 -5.68
N THR A 141 -2.95 -26.43 -6.51
CA THR A 141 -2.63 -25.70 -7.74
C THR A 141 -3.88 -25.54 -8.62
N GLY A 142 -4.05 -24.35 -9.19
CA GLY A 142 -5.14 -24.00 -10.10
C GLY A 142 -6.45 -23.58 -9.41
N THR A 143 -6.54 -23.68 -8.07
CA THR A 143 -7.74 -23.25 -7.33
C THR A 143 -7.80 -21.74 -7.18
N ASP A 144 -8.96 -21.16 -7.46
CA ASP A 144 -9.26 -19.75 -7.15
C ASP A 144 -9.54 -19.60 -5.67
N ILE A 145 -8.70 -18.79 -5.01
CA ILE A 145 -8.74 -18.54 -3.57
C ILE A 145 -9.74 -17.44 -3.24
N ILE A 146 -9.74 -16.38 -4.05
CA ILE A 146 -10.73 -15.30 -4.04
C ILE A 146 -11.03 -14.88 -5.49
N GLN A 147 -12.26 -14.46 -5.77
CA GLN A 147 -12.70 -14.11 -7.13
C GLN A 147 -13.00 -12.62 -7.24
N GLN A 148 -12.71 -12.05 -8.41
CA GLN A 148 -13.03 -10.66 -8.74
C GLN A 148 -14.54 -10.40 -8.60
N GLY A 149 -14.90 -9.26 -8.02
CA GLY A 149 -16.29 -8.84 -7.80
C GLY A 149 -16.93 -9.36 -6.50
N ASP A 150 -16.32 -10.34 -5.83
CA ASP A 150 -16.81 -10.83 -4.55
C ASP A 150 -16.55 -9.83 -3.41
N VAL A 151 -17.35 -9.93 -2.34
CA VAL A 151 -17.09 -9.18 -1.10
C VAL A 151 -15.89 -9.80 -0.37
N GLY A 152 -14.86 -8.98 -0.13
CA GLY A 152 -13.68 -9.39 0.63
C GLY A 152 -14.01 -9.69 2.10
N LYS A 153 -13.67 -10.90 2.56
CA LYS A 153 -13.97 -11.36 3.94
C LYS A 153 -12.73 -11.66 4.77
N PHE A 154 -11.59 -11.86 4.12
CA PHE A 154 -10.38 -12.35 4.76
C PHE A 154 -9.13 -11.73 4.15
N LEU A 155 -8.14 -11.56 5.01
CA LEU A 155 -6.75 -11.32 4.62
C LEU A 155 -6.03 -12.67 4.55
N TYR A 156 -5.19 -12.84 3.54
CA TYR A 156 -4.37 -14.04 3.38
C TYR A 156 -2.89 -13.69 3.39
N VAL A 157 -2.09 -14.48 4.10
CA VAL A 157 -0.61 -14.39 4.13
C VAL A 157 -0.04 -15.69 3.59
N ILE A 158 0.84 -15.59 2.60
CA ILE A 158 1.43 -16.75 1.93
C ILE A 158 2.60 -17.26 2.78
N THR A 159 2.47 -18.48 3.31
CA THR A 159 3.54 -19.13 4.08
C THR A 159 4.34 -20.13 3.26
N LYS A 160 3.80 -20.57 2.12
CA LYS A 160 4.48 -21.42 1.16
C LYS A 160 3.75 -21.39 -0.18
N GLY A 161 4.51 -21.39 -1.27
CA GLY A 161 3.98 -21.48 -2.64
C GLY A 161 3.80 -20.11 -3.30
N GLU A 162 3.19 -20.12 -4.48
CA GLU A 162 2.96 -18.93 -5.30
C GLU A 162 1.50 -18.85 -5.75
N VAL A 163 1.00 -17.63 -5.90
CA VAL A 163 -0.33 -17.32 -6.44
C VAL A 163 -0.22 -16.33 -7.60
N LEU A 164 -1.15 -16.42 -8.54
CA LEU A 164 -1.34 -15.47 -9.62
C LEU A 164 -2.43 -14.46 -9.25
N VAL A 165 -2.20 -13.20 -9.55
CA VAL A 165 -3.21 -12.14 -9.54
C VAL A 165 -3.74 -12.00 -10.96
N LEU A 166 -5.01 -12.31 -11.16
CA LEU A 166 -5.67 -12.38 -12.46
C LEU A 166 -6.75 -11.31 -12.55
N ARG A 167 -6.77 -10.57 -13.65
CA ARG A 167 -7.88 -9.65 -13.97
C ARG A 167 -8.70 -10.22 -15.10
N GLU A 168 -10.00 -10.29 -14.89
CA GLU A 168 -10.95 -10.58 -15.95
C GLU A 168 -11.29 -9.26 -16.66
N GLY A 169 -11.01 -9.21 -17.97
CA GLY A 169 -11.28 -8.06 -18.82
C GLY A 169 -12.11 -8.46 -20.04
N GLY A 170 -13.43 -8.24 -19.97
CA GLY A 170 -14.33 -8.31 -21.13
C GLY A 170 -14.06 -9.47 -22.11
N GLN A 171 -13.86 -9.16 -23.39
CA GLN A 171 -13.66 -10.14 -24.48
C GLN A 171 -12.27 -10.82 -24.50
N VAL A 172 -11.36 -10.54 -23.56
CA VAL A 172 -9.97 -11.02 -23.57
C VAL A 172 -9.76 -12.15 -22.55
N ARG A 173 -8.84 -13.07 -22.87
CA ARG A 173 -8.29 -14.09 -21.94
C ARG A 173 -7.80 -13.43 -20.65
N GLU A 174 -7.95 -14.12 -19.51
CA GLU A 174 -7.45 -13.70 -18.19
C GLU A 174 -6.04 -13.07 -18.28
N GLU A 175 -5.91 -11.83 -17.79
CA GLU A 175 -4.61 -11.14 -17.73
C GLU A 175 -3.92 -11.42 -16.41
N VAL A 176 -2.67 -11.89 -16.46
CA VAL A 176 -1.84 -12.07 -15.25
C VAL A 176 -1.23 -10.73 -14.87
N LEU A 177 -1.79 -10.08 -13.85
CA LEU A 177 -1.28 -8.81 -13.33
C LEU A 177 0.01 -9.01 -12.54
N ALA A 178 0.10 -10.05 -11.70
CA ALA A 178 1.27 -10.28 -10.86
C ALA A 178 1.37 -11.74 -10.41
N THR A 179 2.53 -12.14 -9.89
CA THR A 179 2.71 -13.36 -9.09
C THR A 179 3.12 -12.92 -7.69
N LEU A 180 2.44 -13.44 -6.66
CA LEU A 180 2.79 -13.24 -5.26
C LEU A 180 3.38 -14.53 -4.69
N SER A 181 4.33 -14.38 -3.78
CA SER A 181 5.19 -15.44 -3.25
C SER A 181 5.22 -15.45 -1.72
N GLU A 182 5.98 -16.38 -1.14
CA GLU A 182 6.10 -16.54 0.32
C GLU A 182 6.47 -15.23 1.03
N GLY A 183 5.75 -14.93 2.11
CA GLY A 183 5.89 -13.69 2.90
C GLY A 183 4.97 -12.56 2.42
N GLU A 184 4.42 -12.62 1.21
CA GLU A 184 3.46 -11.64 0.71
C GLU A 184 2.04 -11.94 1.19
N CYS A 185 1.18 -10.92 1.15
CA CYS A 185 -0.24 -11.03 1.52
C CYS A 185 -1.16 -10.51 0.42
N PHE A 186 -2.42 -10.94 0.43
CA PHE A 186 -3.45 -10.48 -0.50
C PHE A 186 -4.85 -10.45 0.16
N GLY A 187 -5.79 -9.78 -0.50
CA GLY A 187 -7.14 -9.54 0.01
C GLY A 187 -7.25 -8.28 0.88
N GLU A 188 -6.13 -7.62 1.18
CA GLU A 188 -6.10 -6.42 2.01
C GLU A 188 -6.83 -5.23 1.36
N MET A 189 -6.78 -5.12 0.02
CA MET A 189 -7.37 -3.99 -0.70
C MET A 189 -8.87 -3.88 -0.45
N SER A 190 -9.62 -4.98 -0.59
CA SER A 190 -11.07 -4.99 -0.35
C SER A 190 -11.41 -4.75 1.11
N LEU A 191 -10.57 -5.21 2.06
CA LEU A 191 -10.81 -4.99 3.48
C LEU A 191 -10.60 -3.52 3.87
N ILE A 192 -9.56 -2.89 3.33
CA ILE A 192 -9.20 -1.50 3.64
C ILE A 192 -10.11 -0.50 2.92
N SER A 193 -10.40 -0.73 1.64
CA SER A 193 -11.21 0.19 0.84
C SER A 193 -12.71 0.02 1.04
N GLY A 194 -13.16 -1.18 1.44
CA GLY A 194 -14.58 -1.53 1.46
C GLY A 194 -15.15 -1.88 0.08
N GLU A 195 -14.34 -1.79 -0.98
CA GLU A 195 -14.73 -2.16 -2.34
C GLU A 195 -14.71 -3.69 -2.54
N PRO A 196 -15.43 -4.21 -3.55
CA PRO A 196 -15.32 -5.61 -3.96
C PRO A 196 -13.89 -6.00 -4.34
N ILE A 197 -13.61 -7.30 -4.33
CA ILE A 197 -12.32 -7.87 -4.73
C ILE A 197 -11.99 -7.43 -6.17
N SER A 198 -10.85 -6.78 -6.34
CA SER A 198 -10.46 -6.14 -7.60
C SER A 198 -9.90 -7.10 -8.66
N ALA A 199 -9.45 -8.29 -8.24
CA ALA A 199 -8.79 -9.29 -9.08
C ALA A 199 -8.93 -10.69 -8.46
N THR A 200 -9.07 -11.71 -9.31
CA THR A 200 -9.08 -13.11 -8.91
C THR A 200 -7.67 -13.53 -8.48
N ILE A 201 -7.55 -14.30 -7.39
CA ILE A 201 -6.27 -14.87 -6.96
C ILE A 201 -6.31 -16.38 -7.14
N ARG A 202 -5.43 -16.90 -7.99
CA ARG A 202 -5.36 -18.34 -8.32
C ARG A 202 -4.07 -18.96 -7.81
N ALA A 203 -4.13 -20.13 -7.20
CA ALA A 203 -2.95 -20.87 -6.80
C ALA A 203 -2.11 -21.29 -8.03
N LYS A 204 -0.84 -20.86 -8.10
CA LYS A 204 0.10 -21.24 -9.16
C LYS A 204 0.82 -22.55 -8.85
N THR A 205 1.07 -22.80 -7.57
CA THR A 205 1.63 -24.03 -7.01
C THR A 205 0.69 -24.53 -5.90
N PRO A 206 0.97 -25.66 -5.22
CA PRO A 206 0.34 -25.92 -3.93
C PRO A 206 0.72 -24.78 -2.97
N VAL A 207 -0.27 -24.19 -2.29
CA VAL A 207 -0.09 -23.01 -1.43
C VAL A 207 -0.54 -23.32 0.00
N ILE A 208 0.21 -22.81 0.96
CA ILE A 208 -0.18 -22.79 2.37
C ILE A 208 -0.38 -21.34 2.79
N LEU A 209 -1.57 -21.01 3.26
CA LEU A 209 -1.97 -19.66 3.64
C LEU A 209 -2.29 -19.59 5.15
N LEU A 210 -1.99 -18.44 5.74
CA LEU A 210 -2.64 -18.01 6.98
C LEU A 210 -3.77 -17.07 6.62
N GLN A 211 -4.93 -17.28 7.21
CA GLN A 211 -6.14 -16.51 6.98
C GLN A 211 -6.52 -15.76 8.25
N ILE A 212 -6.88 -14.48 8.11
CA ILE A 212 -7.41 -13.62 9.18
C ILE A 212 -8.75 -13.06 8.72
N SER A 213 -9.77 -13.13 9.58
CA SER A 213 -11.11 -12.58 9.28
C SER A 213 -11.08 -11.05 9.16
N LYS A 214 -12.04 -10.46 8.44
CA LYS A 214 -12.20 -8.99 8.38
C LYS A 214 -12.32 -8.38 9.78
N GLU A 215 -13.12 -8.98 10.65
CA GLU A 215 -13.35 -8.46 12.01
C GLU A 215 -12.06 -8.45 12.84
N ASP A 216 -11.28 -9.53 12.75
CA ASP A 216 -9.98 -9.63 13.41
C ASP A 216 -8.98 -8.66 12.79
N PHE A 217 -8.95 -8.56 11.46
CA PHE A 217 -8.10 -7.61 10.75
C PHE A 217 -8.37 -6.16 11.19
N ASP A 218 -9.64 -5.75 11.23
CA ASP A 218 -10.05 -4.41 11.66
C ASP A 218 -9.60 -4.14 13.11
N ARG A 219 -9.76 -5.12 14.01
CA ARG A 219 -9.26 -5.03 15.39
C ARG A 219 -7.73 -4.90 15.43
N LEU A 220 -7.00 -5.70 14.65
CA LEU A 220 -5.53 -5.70 14.65
C LEU A 220 -4.96 -4.37 14.16
N ILE A 221 -5.56 -3.77 13.14
CA ILE A 221 -5.17 -2.45 12.62
C ILE A 221 -5.35 -1.37 13.70
N LEU A 222 -6.48 -1.39 14.43
CA LEU A 222 -6.75 -0.43 15.51
C LEU A 222 -5.80 -0.60 16.69
N GLU A 223 -5.50 -1.83 17.08
CA GLU A 223 -4.63 -2.13 18.23
C GLU A 223 -3.14 -1.95 17.91
N ASN A 224 -2.75 -2.03 16.63
CA ASN A 224 -1.35 -2.01 16.22
C ASN A 224 -1.11 -1.01 15.07
N PRO A 225 -0.87 0.28 15.36
CA PRO A 225 -0.64 1.31 14.35
C PRO A 225 0.52 1.02 13.38
N SER A 226 1.48 0.17 13.78
CA SER A 226 2.56 -0.29 12.91
C SER A 226 2.07 -1.11 11.70
N LEU A 227 0.92 -1.81 11.83
CA LEU A 227 0.28 -2.48 10.70
C LEU A 227 -0.30 -1.49 9.70
N SER A 228 -0.92 -0.41 10.17
CA SER A 228 -1.42 0.65 9.27
C SER A 228 -0.29 1.22 8.42
N VAL A 229 0.86 1.53 9.04
CA VAL A 229 2.06 2.00 8.33
C VAL A 229 2.57 0.95 7.33
N TYR A 230 2.56 -0.34 7.70
CA TYR A 230 2.93 -1.42 6.80
C TYR A 230 2.02 -1.47 5.57
N PHE A 231 0.70 -1.47 5.75
CA PHE A 231 -0.24 -1.52 4.63
C PHE A 231 -0.18 -0.27 3.76
N THR A 232 -0.03 0.92 4.33
CA THR A 232 0.18 2.14 3.55
C THR A 232 1.40 2.02 2.65
N LYS A 233 2.53 1.52 3.17
CA LYS A 233 3.75 1.29 2.37
C LYS A 233 3.53 0.24 1.30
N LEU A 234 2.93 -0.90 1.64
CA LEU A 234 2.64 -1.99 0.71
C LEU A 234 1.76 -1.49 -0.45
N LEU A 235 0.66 -0.80 -0.15
CA LEU A 235 -0.27 -0.29 -1.15
C LEU A 235 0.38 0.79 -2.02
N THR A 236 1.22 1.66 -1.44
CA THR A 236 1.99 2.66 -2.20
C THR A 236 2.94 1.99 -3.17
N GLN A 237 3.65 0.95 -2.75
CA GLN A 237 4.55 0.19 -3.61
C GLN A 237 3.80 -0.51 -4.75
N ARG A 238 2.65 -1.14 -4.45
CA ARG A 238 1.80 -1.79 -5.46
C ARG A 238 1.26 -0.79 -6.49
N LEU A 239 0.85 0.40 -6.04
CA LEU A 239 0.40 1.47 -6.92
C LEU A 239 1.53 1.96 -7.84
N GLN A 240 2.73 2.19 -7.29
CA GLN A 240 3.89 2.59 -8.10
C GLN A 240 4.22 1.54 -9.15
N GLN A 241 4.23 0.25 -8.79
CA GLN A 241 4.46 -0.84 -9.73
C GLN A 241 3.38 -0.91 -10.83
N ALA A 242 2.11 -0.70 -10.47
CA ALA A 242 1.02 -0.66 -11.44
C ALA A 242 1.19 0.52 -12.41
N ASN A 243 1.54 1.70 -11.91
CA ASN A 243 1.82 2.88 -12.74
C ASN A 243 3.01 2.65 -13.66
N THR A 244 4.13 2.11 -13.16
CA THR A 244 5.31 1.81 -14.00
C THR A 244 5.00 0.77 -15.06
N ARG A 245 4.21 -0.27 -14.77
CA ARG A 245 3.77 -1.22 -15.81
C ARG A 245 2.92 -0.57 -16.87
N MET A 246 2.02 0.34 -16.47
CA MET A 246 1.24 1.13 -17.42
C MET A 246 2.16 2.01 -18.27
N GLU A 247 3.17 2.65 -17.67
CA GLU A 247 4.19 3.41 -18.39
C GLU A 247 5.00 2.55 -19.36
N GLU A 248 5.42 1.35 -18.95
CA GLU A 248 6.17 0.41 -19.80
C GLU A 248 5.33 -0.15 -20.96
N MET A 249 4.03 -0.40 -20.72
CA MET A 249 3.09 -0.76 -21.79
C MET A 249 2.92 0.39 -22.78
N LEU A 250 2.90 1.63 -22.29
CA LEU A 250 2.89 2.83 -23.14
C LEU A 250 4.23 2.99 -23.90
N ASP A 251 5.37 2.60 -23.30
CA ASP A 251 6.72 2.73 -23.88
C ASP A 251 7.06 1.68 -24.94
N LYS A 252 6.43 0.49 -24.91
CA LYS A 252 6.66 -0.56 -25.93
C LYS A 252 5.76 -0.40 -27.17
N GLY A 253 4.97 0.67 -27.18
CA GLY A 253 3.95 0.94 -28.17
C GLY A 253 2.58 0.44 -27.73
N MET A 254 1.58 1.32 -27.83
CA MET A 254 0.21 1.07 -27.40
C MET A 254 -0.58 0.51 -28.58
N LEU A 255 -1.26 -0.62 -28.44
CA LEU A 255 -2.17 -1.17 -29.46
C LEU A 255 -3.57 -1.31 -28.85
N GLY A 256 -4.60 -0.90 -29.56
CA GLY A 256 -5.97 -1.03 -29.07
C GLY A 256 -7.04 -0.61 -30.05
N SER A 257 -8.30 -0.71 -29.60
CA SER A 257 -9.48 -0.30 -30.37
C SER A 257 -9.96 1.08 -29.94
N ILE A 258 -10.31 1.95 -30.90
CA ILE A 258 -10.88 3.27 -30.58
C ILE A 258 -12.32 3.19 -30.06
N GLU A 259 -12.96 2.02 -30.14
CA GLU A 259 -14.25 1.74 -29.49
C GLU A 259 -14.11 1.61 -27.96
N THR A 260 -12.92 1.24 -27.48
CA THR A 260 -12.62 1.07 -26.05
C THR A 260 -11.98 2.32 -25.46
N PHE A 261 -11.13 3.00 -26.23
CA PHE A 261 -10.48 4.24 -25.84
C PHE A 261 -10.66 5.26 -26.93
N SER A 262 -11.44 6.30 -26.65
CA SER A 262 -11.75 7.31 -27.66
C SER A 262 -10.49 8.09 -28.07
N ILE A 263 -10.45 8.58 -29.30
CA ILE A 263 -9.31 9.37 -29.80
C ILE A 263 -9.00 10.59 -28.89
N PRO A 264 -10.00 11.34 -28.36
CA PRO A 264 -9.75 12.37 -27.36
C PRO A 264 -8.98 11.88 -26.14
N GLU A 265 -9.36 10.74 -25.56
CA GLU A 265 -8.71 10.16 -24.38
C GLU A 265 -7.28 9.72 -24.69
N LEU A 266 -7.05 9.12 -25.87
CA LEU A 266 -5.72 8.71 -26.32
C LEU A 266 -4.80 9.93 -26.47
N VAL A 267 -5.28 10.97 -27.15
CA VAL A 267 -4.53 12.22 -27.35
C VAL A 267 -4.23 12.89 -26.00
N GLN A 268 -5.22 12.97 -25.11
CA GLN A 268 -5.03 13.54 -23.78
C GLN A 268 -4.00 12.73 -22.97
N THR A 269 -4.07 11.40 -23.00
CA THR A 269 -3.15 10.52 -22.29
C THR A 269 -1.72 10.71 -22.79
N LEU A 270 -1.49 10.70 -24.11
CA LEU A 270 -0.16 10.88 -24.68
C LEU A 270 0.40 12.28 -24.39
N ALA A 271 -0.45 13.31 -24.43
CA ALA A 271 -0.06 14.69 -24.15
C ALA A 271 0.32 14.92 -22.68
N LEU A 272 -0.52 14.47 -21.74
CA LEU A 272 -0.27 14.62 -20.30
C LEU A 272 1.00 13.90 -19.85
N ASN A 273 1.31 12.77 -20.49
CA ASN A 273 2.51 11.98 -20.19
C ASN A 273 3.75 12.45 -20.98
N GLY A 274 3.69 13.57 -21.72
CA GLY A 274 4.85 14.14 -22.40
C GLY A 274 5.47 13.22 -23.45
N ARG A 275 4.67 12.35 -24.09
CA ARG A 275 5.20 11.30 -24.97
C ARG A 275 5.72 11.86 -26.30
N THR A 276 6.74 11.20 -26.84
CA THR A 276 7.29 11.49 -28.17
C THR A 276 7.14 10.24 -29.04
N GLY A 277 6.55 10.38 -30.22
CA GLY A 277 6.21 9.23 -31.08
C GLY A 277 5.08 9.53 -32.05
N VAL A 278 4.62 8.49 -32.75
CA VAL A 278 3.56 8.57 -33.75
C VAL A 278 2.38 7.71 -33.30
N LEU A 279 1.21 8.30 -33.15
CA LEU A 279 -0.05 7.58 -32.98
C LEU A 279 -0.67 7.36 -34.35
N VAL A 280 -0.62 6.13 -34.83
CA VAL A 280 -1.28 5.67 -36.06
C VAL A 280 -2.68 5.19 -35.71
N ILE A 281 -3.68 5.58 -36.49
CA ILE A 281 -5.08 5.20 -36.32
C ILE A 281 -5.61 4.72 -37.66
N SER A 282 -6.03 3.47 -37.73
CA SER A 282 -6.56 2.82 -38.92
C SER A 282 -8.08 2.69 -38.81
N GLY A 283 -8.80 3.37 -39.70
CA GLY A 283 -10.25 3.26 -39.88
C GLY A 283 -10.62 2.19 -40.90
N GLN A 284 -11.84 2.24 -41.44
CA GLN A 284 -12.31 1.27 -42.44
C GLN A 284 -11.64 1.44 -43.82
N GLU A 285 -11.47 2.68 -44.27
CA GLU A 285 -10.92 3.00 -45.60
C GLU A 285 -9.72 3.95 -45.57
N ASN A 286 -9.46 4.59 -44.42
CA ASN A 286 -8.44 5.61 -44.26
C ASN A 286 -7.54 5.31 -43.07
N GLU A 287 -6.32 5.83 -43.12
CA GLU A 287 -5.36 5.83 -42.03
C GLU A 287 -5.00 7.28 -41.69
N ALA A 288 -4.78 7.52 -40.40
CA ALA A 288 -4.37 8.80 -39.87
C ALA A 288 -3.18 8.61 -38.93
N ASP A 289 -2.32 9.62 -38.86
CA ASP A 289 -1.18 9.62 -37.96
C ASP A 289 -1.04 10.97 -37.25
N ILE A 290 -0.84 10.93 -35.93
CA ILE A 290 -0.61 12.08 -35.06
C ILE A 290 0.82 11.99 -34.52
N HIS A 291 1.62 12.99 -34.81
CA HIS A 291 3.01 13.09 -34.36
C HIS A 291 3.08 13.90 -33.08
N PHE A 292 3.59 13.27 -32.02
CA PHE A 292 3.80 13.89 -30.71
C PHE A 292 5.29 14.14 -30.46
N ASP A 293 5.64 15.34 -30.00
CA ASP A 293 6.96 15.67 -29.47
C ASP A 293 6.81 16.28 -28.07
N LYS A 294 7.33 15.59 -27.05
CA LYS A 294 7.21 15.97 -25.64
C LYS A 294 5.77 16.28 -25.21
N GLY A 295 4.81 15.51 -25.71
CA GLY A 295 3.38 15.67 -25.44
C GLY A 295 2.65 16.71 -26.30
N PHE A 296 3.35 17.44 -27.16
CA PHE A 296 2.74 18.39 -28.07
C PHE A 296 2.48 17.76 -29.44
N ILE A 297 1.29 18.02 -29.99
CA ILE A 297 0.98 17.64 -31.37
C ILE A 297 1.78 18.53 -32.33
N HIS A 298 2.61 17.91 -33.17
CA HIS A 298 3.42 18.58 -34.17
C HIS A 298 2.77 18.54 -35.55
N GLN A 299 2.20 17.40 -35.91
CA GLN A 299 1.58 17.16 -37.20
C GLN A 299 0.45 16.14 -37.05
N VAL A 300 -0.59 16.31 -37.85
CA VAL A 300 -1.66 15.33 -38.03
C VAL A 300 -1.86 15.14 -39.51
N SER A 301 -1.93 13.89 -39.97
CA SER A 301 -2.30 13.54 -41.34
C SER A 301 -3.53 12.64 -41.33
N LEU A 302 -4.40 12.85 -42.32
CA LEU A 302 -5.55 11.99 -42.60
C LEU A 302 -5.73 11.96 -44.11
N GLY A 303 -5.23 10.93 -44.79
CA GLY A 303 -5.19 10.89 -46.25
C GLY A 303 -4.44 12.11 -46.82
N GLU A 304 -5.12 12.95 -47.61
CA GLU A 304 -4.56 14.20 -48.15
C GLU A 304 -4.72 15.42 -47.21
N LEU A 305 -5.48 15.30 -46.12
CA LEU A 305 -5.66 16.37 -45.15
C LEU A 305 -4.47 16.43 -44.20
N LEU A 306 -4.02 17.65 -43.89
CA LEU A 306 -2.91 17.91 -42.97
C LEU A 306 -3.30 18.94 -41.90
N GLY A 307 -2.69 18.82 -40.72
CA GLY A 307 -2.78 19.79 -39.63
C GLY A 307 -4.10 19.72 -38.85
N GLU A 308 -4.55 20.87 -38.34
CA GLU A 308 -5.71 20.92 -37.42
C GLU A 308 -6.99 20.38 -38.05
N GLN A 309 -7.20 20.60 -39.36
CA GLN A 309 -8.41 20.13 -40.03
C GLN A 309 -8.46 18.59 -40.09
N ALA A 310 -7.32 17.94 -40.33
CA ALA A 310 -7.20 16.48 -40.25
C ALA A 310 -7.51 15.99 -38.82
N PHE A 311 -7.02 16.71 -37.80
CA PHE A 311 -7.30 16.38 -36.40
C PHE A 311 -8.80 16.43 -36.08
N TYR A 312 -9.51 17.48 -36.48
CA TYR A 312 -10.95 17.59 -36.17
C TYR A 312 -11.80 16.51 -36.86
N GLU A 313 -11.48 16.15 -38.11
CA GLU A 313 -12.17 15.05 -38.82
C GLU A 313 -11.89 13.69 -38.16
N LEU A 314 -10.65 13.49 -37.71
CA LEU A 314 -10.23 12.28 -37.03
C LEU A 314 -10.97 12.06 -35.70
N LEU A 315 -11.24 13.13 -34.93
CA LEU A 315 -11.98 13.00 -33.65
C LEU A 315 -13.41 12.45 -33.83
N ALA A 316 -13.97 12.50 -35.04
CA ALA A 316 -15.30 11.95 -35.33
C ALA A 316 -15.30 10.42 -35.48
N TRP A 317 -14.13 9.77 -35.48
CA TRP A 317 -14.05 8.33 -35.69
C TRP A 317 -14.43 7.57 -34.40
N GLU A 318 -15.42 6.70 -34.54
CA GLU A 318 -15.91 5.85 -33.44
C GLU A 318 -15.43 4.40 -33.55
N LYS A 319 -14.88 3.99 -34.71
CA LYS A 319 -14.45 2.61 -34.99
C LYS A 319 -13.11 2.56 -35.72
N GLY A 320 -12.24 1.64 -35.30
CA GLY A 320 -10.88 1.52 -35.83
C GLY A 320 -9.92 0.92 -34.82
N GLN A 321 -8.67 0.75 -35.25
CA GLN A 321 -7.55 0.34 -34.39
C GLN A 321 -6.55 1.47 -34.29
N PHE A 322 -5.82 1.54 -33.19
CA PHE A 322 -4.74 2.49 -33.03
C PHE A 322 -3.44 1.78 -32.62
N GLN A 323 -2.32 2.37 -33.02
CA GLN A 323 -0.98 1.99 -32.62
C GLN A 323 -0.15 3.24 -32.28
N PHE A 324 0.36 3.35 -31.05
CA PHE A 324 1.38 4.33 -30.73
C PHE A 324 2.78 3.72 -30.92
N GLN A 325 3.64 4.39 -31.67
CA GLN A 325 5.03 4.02 -31.90
C GLN A 325 5.95 5.09 -31.27
N PRO A 326 6.63 4.78 -30.15
CA PRO A 326 7.52 5.72 -29.49
C PRO A 326 8.71 6.08 -30.39
N ALA A 327 9.17 7.33 -30.30
CA ALA A 327 10.35 7.82 -31.02
C ALA A 327 11.22 8.68 -30.11
N GLU A 328 12.56 8.60 -30.27
CA GLU A 328 13.50 9.40 -29.47
C GLU A 328 13.54 10.88 -29.89
N ARG A 329 13.28 11.17 -31.17
CA ARG A 329 13.25 12.55 -31.71
C ARG A 329 12.52 12.62 -33.04
N LEU A 330 11.66 13.63 -33.20
CA LEU A 330 11.05 13.97 -34.49
C LEU A 330 11.78 15.18 -35.08
N SER A 331 12.37 15.04 -36.28
CA SER A 331 13.14 16.10 -36.96
C SER A 331 12.28 17.03 -37.83
N MET A 332 10.99 17.15 -37.54
CA MET A 332 10.03 17.85 -38.40
C MET A 332 9.66 19.23 -37.87
N LYS A 333 9.34 20.16 -38.78
CA LYS A 333 8.82 21.49 -38.41
C LYS A 333 7.39 21.35 -37.90
N ARG A 334 7.12 21.91 -36.72
CA ARG A 334 5.78 21.97 -36.13
C ARG A 334 4.80 22.69 -37.08
N GLN A 335 3.75 22.00 -37.52
CA GLN A 335 2.71 22.53 -38.41
C GLN A 335 1.43 22.90 -37.67
N VAL A 336 1.25 22.35 -36.47
CA VAL A 336 0.12 22.65 -35.58
C VAL A 336 0.55 23.71 -34.57
N SER A 337 -0.02 24.92 -34.66
CA SER A 337 0.41 26.06 -33.84
C SER A 337 -0.25 26.09 -32.45
N LYS A 338 -1.43 25.49 -32.33
CA LYS A 338 -2.24 25.51 -31.11
C LYS A 338 -1.82 24.46 -30.09
N ASP A 339 -2.18 24.71 -28.84
CA ASP A 339 -1.99 23.78 -27.73
C ASP A 339 -2.94 22.57 -27.85
N THR A 340 -2.50 21.41 -27.37
CA THR A 340 -3.27 20.16 -27.45
C THR A 340 -4.65 20.29 -26.79
N MET A 341 -4.78 20.99 -25.66
CA MET A 341 -6.09 21.21 -25.03
C MET A 341 -6.99 22.11 -25.86
N HIS A 342 -6.42 23.13 -26.49
CA HIS A 342 -7.21 23.99 -27.36
C HIS A 342 -7.80 23.21 -28.55
N LEU A 343 -7.00 22.34 -29.17
CA LEU A 343 -7.45 21.49 -30.28
C LEU A 343 -8.54 20.52 -29.85
N LEU A 344 -8.38 19.89 -28.68
CA LEU A 344 -9.39 18.95 -28.17
C LEU A 344 -10.71 19.67 -27.84
N MET A 345 -10.66 20.82 -27.17
CA MET A 345 -11.87 21.58 -26.85
C MET A 345 -12.60 22.09 -28.09
N GLU A 346 -11.88 22.64 -29.07
CA GLU A 346 -12.49 23.09 -30.33
C GLU A 346 -13.02 21.90 -31.16
N GLY A 347 -12.33 20.77 -31.15
CA GLY A 347 -12.77 19.56 -31.84
C GLY A 347 -14.04 18.97 -31.25
N LEU A 348 -14.11 18.80 -29.93
CA LEU A 348 -15.30 18.32 -29.23
C LEU A 348 -16.51 19.25 -29.44
N ARG A 349 -16.29 20.57 -29.37
CA ARG A 349 -17.34 21.57 -29.65
C ARG A 349 -17.93 21.40 -31.05
N ARG A 350 -17.10 21.16 -32.06
CA ARG A 350 -17.55 20.93 -33.45
C ARG A 350 -18.33 19.63 -33.61
N LEU A 351 -17.96 18.58 -32.88
CA LEU A 351 -18.68 17.30 -32.91
C LEU A 351 -20.07 17.43 -32.32
N ASP A 352 -20.20 18.14 -31.19
CA ASP A 352 -21.50 18.40 -30.56
C ASP A 352 -22.40 19.22 -31.48
N GLU A 353 -21.90 20.31 -32.08
CA GLU A 353 -22.66 21.10 -33.05
C GLU A 353 -23.12 20.29 -34.28
N LYS A 354 -22.34 19.30 -34.71
CA LYS A 354 -22.69 18.45 -35.86
C LYS A 354 -23.75 17.42 -35.48
N LYS A 355 -23.68 16.87 -34.26
CA LYS A 355 -24.71 15.97 -33.70
C LYS A 355 -26.05 16.70 -33.54
N ASP A 356 -26.04 17.92 -33.03
CA ASP A 356 -27.25 18.73 -32.85
C ASP A 356 -27.95 19.00 -34.19
N ARG A 357 -27.21 19.43 -35.23
CA ARG A 357 -27.78 19.67 -36.57
C ARG A 357 -28.37 18.42 -37.22
N LEU A 358 -27.75 17.25 -37.01
CA LEU A 358 -28.26 15.98 -37.51
C LEU A 358 -29.56 15.58 -36.79
N SER A 359 -29.65 15.82 -35.48
CA SER A 359 -30.86 15.55 -34.69
C SER A 359 -32.03 16.45 -35.09
N GLU A 360 -31.78 17.73 -35.40
CA GLU A 360 -32.80 18.67 -35.91
C GLU A 360 -33.28 18.30 -37.30
N SER A 361 -32.38 17.85 -38.19
CA SER A 361 -32.74 17.42 -39.54
C SER A 361 -33.60 16.16 -39.58
N ASN A 362 -33.34 15.17 -38.70
CA ASN A 362 -34.15 13.96 -38.60
C ASN A 362 -35.55 14.25 -38.02
N ASN A 363 -35.67 15.12 -37.02
CA ASN A 363 -36.97 15.53 -36.48
C ASN A 363 -37.83 16.28 -37.52
N SER A 364 -37.21 17.04 -38.43
CA SER A 364 -37.93 17.73 -39.50
C SER A 364 -38.40 16.83 -40.65
N ALA A 365 -37.79 15.64 -40.82
CA ALA A 365 -38.15 14.65 -41.82
C ALA A 365 -39.25 13.68 -41.36
N GLU A 366 -39.39 13.45 -40.05
CA GLU A 366 -40.47 12.63 -39.45
C GLU A 366 -41.76 13.43 -39.20
N SER A 367 -41.72 14.75 -39.38
CA SER A 367 -42.85 15.68 -39.15
C SER A 367 -43.61 16.09 -40.42
N ASN A 368 -43.26 15.55 -41.59
CA ASN A 368 -43.94 15.72 -42.88
C ASN A 368 -44.34 14.34 -43.43
#